data_AF-M0B0W5-F1
#
_entry.id   AF-M0B0W5-F1
#
_cell.length_a   1.000
_cell.length_b   1.000
_cell.length_c   1.000
_cell.angle_alpha   90.00
_cell.angle_beta   90.00
_cell.angle_gamma   90.00
#
_symmetry.space_group_name_H-M   'P 1'
#
loop_
_entity.id
_entity.type
_entity.pdbx_description
1 polymer ?
#
loop_
_entity_poly.entity_id
_entity_poly.type
_entity_poly.pdbx_seq_one_letter_code
_entity_poly.pdbx_strand_id
1 'polypeptide(L)'
;MTLTPTDAIADTELDDEGDGDTDTLITTSTRGDPNDEYQRLCEFELEVVDEPDGGTEPRRLITEQLLRHSQLWDAVALAAERDVSTVRIEEYNGTHPAFGHDSDGLYEFRGQYYRVRTAELE
;
A
#
# COMPACT_ATOMS: atom_id res chain seq x y z
N MET A 1 15.32 -13.03 -4.86
CA MET A 1 13.96 -13.28 -4.35
C MET A 1 13.04 -12.29 -5.03
N THR A 2 12.07 -12.80 -5.79
CA THR A 2 11.06 -12.02 -6.48
C THR A 2 9.95 -11.66 -5.49
N LEU A 3 9.47 -10.42 -5.52
CA LEU A 3 8.29 -10.01 -4.76
C LEU A 3 7.07 -10.48 -5.53
N THR A 4 6.09 -11.06 -4.84
CA THR A 4 4.85 -11.52 -5.45
C THR A 4 3.72 -11.15 -4.50
N PRO A 5 2.64 -10.52 -4.99
CA PRO A 5 1.48 -10.24 -4.17
C PRO A 5 0.95 -11.52 -3.53
N THR A 6 0.37 -11.39 -2.35
CA THR A 6 -0.29 -12.50 -1.69
C THR A 6 -1.63 -12.81 -2.37
N ASP A 7 -2.16 -14.01 -2.11
CA ASP A 7 -3.48 -14.44 -2.59
C ASP A 7 -4.66 -13.63 -2.00
N ALA A 8 -4.37 -12.70 -1.08
CA ALA A 8 -5.37 -11.80 -0.54
C ALA A 8 -5.79 -10.70 -1.54
N ILE A 9 -5.00 -10.47 -2.57
CA ILE A 9 -5.36 -9.51 -3.62
C ILE A 9 -6.37 -10.17 -4.57
N ALA A 10 -7.63 -9.72 -4.51
CA ALA A 10 -8.74 -10.31 -5.26
C ALA A 10 -8.87 -9.75 -6.68
N ASP A 11 -8.76 -8.43 -6.81
CA ASP A 11 -9.00 -7.72 -8.06
C ASP A 11 -8.02 -6.56 -8.20
N THR A 12 -7.71 -6.19 -9.44
CA THR A 12 -6.80 -5.10 -9.77
C THR A 12 -7.33 -4.35 -10.99
N GLU A 13 -7.51 -3.04 -10.87
CA GLU A 13 -7.96 -2.14 -11.92
C GLU A 13 -6.95 -0.99 -12.05
N LEU A 14 -6.69 -0.56 -13.28
CA LEU A 14 -5.91 0.65 -13.55
C LEU A 14 -6.86 1.83 -13.66
N ASP A 15 -6.64 2.83 -12.82
CA ASP A 15 -7.33 4.11 -12.89
C ASP A 15 -6.54 5.04 -13.83
N ASP A 16 -7.12 5.27 -15.01
CA ASP A 16 -6.58 6.12 -16.10
C ASP A 16 -7.17 7.54 -16.03
N GLU A 17 -8.02 7.85 -15.03
CA GLU A 17 -8.78 9.11 -14.93
C GLU A 17 -8.05 10.26 -14.20
N GLY A 18 -6.78 10.06 -13.82
CA GLY A 18 -5.95 11.08 -13.16
C GLY A 18 -5.56 12.27 -14.05
N ASP A 19 -5.48 13.48 -13.46
CA ASP A 19 -5.12 14.75 -14.13
C ASP A 19 -3.59 14.88 -14.44
N GLY A 20 -2.87 13.77 -14.60
CA GLY A 20 -1.41 13.75 -14.85
C GLY A 20 -0.87 12.34 -15.09
N ASP A 21 0.34 12.25 -15.69
CA ASP A 21 1.10 11.09 -16.19
C ASP A 21 1.32 9.87 -15.24
N THR A 22 0.45 9.60 -14.26
CA THR A 22 0.69 8.60 -13.22
C THR A 22 -0.49 7.65 -13.08
N ASP A 23 -0.42 6.50 -13.76
CA ASP A 23 -1.37 5.40 -13.61
C ASP A 23 -1.43 4.92 -12.14
N THR A 24 -2.64 4.92 -11.55
CA THR A 24 -2.85 4.37 -10.21
C THR A 24 -3.47 3.00 -10.32
N LEU A 25 -2.81 1.97 -9.77
CA LEU A 25 -3.38 0.64 -9.68
C LEU A 25 -4.24 0.53 -8.42
N ILE A 26 -5.56 0.49 -8.59
CA ILE A 26 -6.52 0.23 -7.53
C ILE A 26 -6.67 -1.28 -7.38
N THR A 27 -6.69 -1.78 -6.15
CA THR A 27 -6.85 -3.20 -5.87
C THR A 27 -7.71 -3.45 -4.66
N THR A 28 -8.55 -4.49 -4.72
CA THR A 28 -9.37 -4.91 -3.59
C THR A 28 -8.74 -6.11 -2.89
N SER A 29 -8.63 -6.02 -1.56
CA SER A 29 -8.13 -7.09 -0.70
C SER A 29 -9.29 -7.91 -0.12
N THR A 30 -9.10 -9.23 -0.02
CA THR A 30 -10.02 -10.14 0.70
C THR A 30 -9.80 -10.12 2.21
N ARG A 31 -8.84 -9.35 2.73
CA ARG A 31 -8.66 -9.25 4.18
C ARG A 31 -9.74 -8.36 4.79
N GLY A 32 -10.09 -8.69 6.03
CA GLY A 32 -11.22 -8.07 6.73
C GLY A 32 -12.55 -8.76 6.42
N ASP A 33 -13.62 -8.20 6.96
CA ASP A 33 -15.00 -8.68 6.76
C ASP A 33 -15.94 -7.50 6.47
N PRO A 34 -16.52 -7.41 5.26
CA PRO A 34 -17.47 -6.35 4.90
C PRO A 34 -18.79 -6.41 5.70
N ASN A 35 -19.09 -7.53 6.35
CA ASN A 35 -20.31 -7.73 7.13
C ASN A 35 -20.11 -7.47 8.63
N ASP A 36 -18.88 -7.18 9.06
CA ASP A 36 -18.56 -6.87 10.45
C ASP A 36 -18.80 -5.38 10.73
N GLU A 37 -19.70 -5.08 11.67
CA GLU A 37 -20.09 -3.72 12.01
C GLU A 37 -18.94 -2.86 12.56
N TYR A 38 -17.88 -3.49 13.08
CA TYR A 38 -16.69 -2.85 13.62
C TYR A 38 -15.60 -2.63 12.58
N GLN A 39 -15.80 -3.09 11.35
CA GLN A 39 -14.85 -2.88 10.26
C GLN A 39 -15.36 -1.80 9.31
N ARG A 40 -14.41 -1.04 8.78
CA ARG A 40 -14.64 0.00 7.79
C ARG A 40 -13.75 -0.26 6.59
N LEU A 41 -14.24 0.11 5.41
CA LEU A 41 -13.43 0.07 4.21
C LEU A 41 -12.34 1.13 4.36
N CYS A 42 -11.09 0.73 4.21
CA CYS A 42 -9.93 1.59 4.34
C CYS A 42 -9.07 1.50 3.07
N GLU A 43 -8.34 2.56 2.78
CA GLU A 43 -7.34 2.58 1.73
C GLU A 43 -5.92 2.56 2.32
N PHE A 44 -5.05 1.77 1.71
CA PHE A 44 -3.61 1.78 1.89
C PHE A 44 -2.99 2.19 0.55
N GLU A 45 -2.58 3.44 0.44
CA GLU A 45 -1.92 4.01 -0.73
C GLU A 45 -0.41 3.93 -0.57
N LEU A 46 0.27 3.39 -1.58
CA LEU A 46 1.71 3.40 -1.73
C LEU A 46 2.10 4.18 -2.98
N GLU A 47 3.00 5.13 -2.80
CA GLU A 47 3.63 5.93 -3.85
C GLU A 47 5.13 5.61 -3.89
N VAL A 48 5.64 5.25 -5.06
CA VAL A 48 7.06 5.09 -5.34
C VAL A 48 7.65 6.48 -5.56
N VAL A 49 8.66 6.84 -4.75
CA VAL A 49 9.31 8.16 -4.82
C VAL A 49 10.80 8.03 -5.09
N ASP A 50 11.37 8.93 -5.89
CA ASP A 50 12.79 8.90 -6.26
C ASP A 50 13.72 9.21 -5.07
N GLU A 51 13.33 10.16 -4.22
CA GLU A 51 14.10 10.61 -3.08
C GLU A 51 13.22 10.86 -1.85
N PRO A 52 13.76 10.67 -0.63
CA PRO A 52 13.03 11.04 0.59
C PRO A 52 12.85 12.55 0.65
N ASP A 53 11.68 13.04 1.08
CA ASP A 53 11.53 14.47 1.35
C ASP A 53 12.55 14.90 2.41
N GLY A 54 13.21 16.04 2.19
CA GLY A 54 14.35 16.51 2.98
C GLY A 54 14.11 16.76 4.48
N GLY A 55 12.95 16.40 5.03
CA GLY A 55 12.62 16.48 6.45
C GLY A 55 12.17 15.15 7.11
N THR A 56 11.96 14.07 6.35
CA THR A 56 11.47 12.79 6.89
C THR A 56 12.49 11.70 6.67
N GLU A 57 13.03 11.14 7.76
CA GLU A 57 13.95 10.01 7.66
C GLU A 57 13.18 8.73 7.28
N PRO A 58 13.53 8.06 6.17
CA PRO A 58 12.84 6.84 5.75
C PRO A 58 13.14 5.69 6.70
N ARG A 59 12.11 4.92 7.04
CA ARG A 59 12.22 3.67 7.79
C ARG A 59 12.79 2.58 6.87
N ARG A 60 14.06 2.23 7.09
CA ARG A 60 14.73 1.16 6.34
C ARG A 60 14.18 -0.20 6.72
N LEU A 61 13.76 -0.97 5.72
CA LEU A 61 13.19 -2.30 5.89
C LEU A 61 14.12 -3.37 5.31
N ILE A 62 14.24 -4.49 6.04
CA ILE A 62 14.74 -5.75 5.48
C ILE A 62 13.57 -6.61 4.99
N THR A 63 13.87 -7.66 4.22
CA THR A 63 12.82 -8.52 3.63
C THR A 63 11.91 -9.13 4.69
N GLU A 64 12.47 -9.61 5.81
CA GLU A 64 11.68 -10.17 6.91
C GLU A 64 10.79 -9.14 7.62
N GLN A 65 11.14 -7.86 7.58
CA GLN A 65 10.31 -6.79 8.13
C GLN A 65 9.19 -6.43 7.16
N LEU A 66 9.49 -6.31 5.88
CA LEU A 66 8.49 -6.09 4.83
C LEU A 66 7.41 -7.18 4.84
N LEU A 67 7.81 -8.45 4.97
CA LEU A 67 6.90 -9.60 5.04
C LEU A 67 5.95 -9.59 6.25
N ARG A 68 6.21 -8.79 7.30
CA ARG A 68 5.31 -8.64 8.45
C ARG A 68 4.22 -7.60 8.24
N HIS A 69 4.35 -6.78 7.19
CA HIS A 69 3.39 -5.76 6.80
C HIS A 69 2.75 -6.19 5.49
N SER A 70 1.68 -6.99 5.56
CA SER A 70 1.11 -7.66 4.40
C SER A 70 0.67 -6.67 3.32
N GLN A 71 0.05 -5.55 3.69
CA GLN A 71 -0.36 -4.49 2.77
C GLN A 71 0.85 -3.85 2.08
N LEU A 72 1.91 -3.55 2.83
CA LEU A 72 3.14 -2.98 2.27
C LEU A 72 3.87 -3.97 1.35
N TRP A 73 3.91 -5.26 1.72
CA TRP A 73 4.46 -6.30 0.84
C TRP A 73 3.69 -6.38 -0.48
N ASP A 74 2.35 -6.44 -0.43
CA ASP A 74 1.51 -6.52 -1.62
C ASP A 74 1.68 -5.29 -2.49
N ALA A 75 1.62 -4.09 -1.91
CA ALA A 75 1.72 -2.84 -2.66
C ALA A 75 3.07 -2.70 -3.37
N VAL A 76 4.19 -3.03 -2.71
CA VAL A 76 5.52 -3.02 -3.34
C VAL A 76 5.61 -4.09 -4.43
N ALA A 77 5.04 -5.27 -4.20
CA ALA A 77 5.04 -6.34 -5.21
C ALA A 77 4.21 -5.96 -6.44
N LEU A 78 3.03 -5.37 -6.25
CA LEU A 78 2.14 -4.90 -7.31
C LEU A 78 2.76 -3.75 -8.12
N ALA A 79 3.37 -2.77 -7.44
CA ALA A 79 4.07 -1.67 -8.10
C ALA A 79 5.16 -2.20 -9.05
N ALA A 80 5.96 -3.15 -8.57
CA ALA A 80 7.01 -3.78 -9.37
C ALA A 80 6.48 -4.72 -10.48
N GLU A 81 5.37 -5.41 -10.24
CA GLU A 81 4.77 -6.33 -11.21
C GLU A 81 4.08 -5.58 -12.36
N ARG A 82 3.41 -4.47 -12.06
CA ARG A 82 2.62 -3.68 -13.01
C ARG A 82 3.34 -2.46 -13.56
N ASP A 83 4.55 -2.19 -13.09
CA ASP A 83 5.37 -1.03 -13.49
C ASP A 83 4.64 0.31 -13.25
N VAL A 84 3.92 0.40 -12.13
CA VAL A 84 3.20 1.61 -11.71
C VAL A 84 3.89 2.26 -10.53
N SER A 85 3.79 3.58 -10.42
CA SER A 85 4.32 4.33 -9.28
C SER A 85 3.33 4.48 -8.14
N THR A 86 2.04 4.23 -8.36
CA THR A 86 1.02 4.32 -7.30
C THR A 86 0.17 3.05 -7.24
N VAL A 87 0.00 2.50 -6.04
CA VAL A 87 -0.87 1.37 -5.75
C VAL A 87 -1.79 1.71 -4.59
N ARG A 88 -3.10 1.52 -4.75
CA ARG A 88 -4.10 1.71 -3.70
C ARG A 88 -4.76 0.38 -3.36
N ILE A 89 -4.56 -0.12 -2.15
CA ILE A 89 -5.22 -1.32 -1.64
C ILE A 89 -6.45 -0.91 -0.81
N GLU A 90 -7.63 -1.34 -1.25
CA GLU A 90 -8.87 -1.22 -0.52
C GLU A 90 -9.11 -2.48 0.31
N GLU A 91 -9.19 -2.32 1.64
CA GLU A 91 -9.25 -3.44 2.58
C GLU A 91 -10.15 -3.10 3.77
N TYR A 92 -10.97 -4.06 4.21
CA TYR A 92 -11.76 -3.87 5.42
C TYR A 92 -10.87 -4.01 6.65
N ASN A 93 -10.95 -3.04 7.55
CA ASN A 93 -10.11 -2.99 8.74
C ASN A 93 -10.90 -2.50 9.96
N GLY A 94 -10.61 -3.09 11.12
CA GLY A 94 -11.23 -2.73 12.41
C GLY A 94 -10.31 -1.94 13.36
N THR A 95 -9.17 -1.44 12.86
CA THR A 95 -8.19 -0.67 13.64
C THR A 95 -8.38 0.81 13.38
N HIS A 96 -8.30 1.63 14.42
CA HIS A 96 -8.33 3.09 14.31
C HIS A 96 -7.07 3.69 14.96
N PRO A 97 -6.24 4.47 14.24
CA PRO A 97 -6.38 4.84 12.81
C PRO A 97 -6.26 3.63 11.87
N ALA A 98 -6.70 3.77 10.62
CA ALA A 98 -6.71 2.70 9.61
C ALA A 98 -5.35 1.99 9.54
N PHE A 99 -5.35 0.66 9.63
CA PHE A 99 -4.12 -0.17 9.67
C PHE A 99 -3.15 0.11 10.84
N GLY A 100 -3.50 0.98 11.79
CA GLY A 100 -2.69 1.34 12.95
C GLY A 100 -1.73 2.51 12.71
N HIS A 101 -1.27 3.12 13.81
CA HIS A 101 -0.53 4.39 13.82
C HIS A 101 0.84 4.35 13.10
N ASP A 102 1.43 3.16 12.93
CA ASP A 102 2.75 3.00 12.31
C ASP A 102 2.67 2.63 10.82
N SER A 103 1.48 2.68 10.21
CA SER A 103 1.28 2.32 8.80
C SER A 103 1.65 3.46 7.86
N ASP A 104 1.27 4.70 8.20
CA ASP A 104 1.68 5.89 7.46
C ASP A 104 3.17 6.19 7.61
N GLY A 105 3.80 6.66 6.53
CA GLY A 105 5.16 7.17 6.59
C GLY A 105 5.99 6.90 5.34
N LEU A 106 7.29 7.11 5.48
CA LEU A 106 8.27 6.90 4.42
C LEU A 106 9.11 5.66 4.72
N TYR A 107 9.22 4.77 3.75
CA TYR A 107 9.93 3.51 3.86
C TYR A 107 11.03 3.41 2.81
N GLU A 108 12.12 2.74 3.14
CA GLU A 108 13.17 2.38 2.19
C GLU A 108 13.31 0.87 2.15
N PHE A 109 13.28 0.29 0.95
CA PHE A 109 13.54 -1.12 0.74
C PHE A 109 14.38 -1.32 -0.52
N ARG A 110 15.57 -1.93 -0.35
CA ARG A 110 16.52 -2.21 -1.44
C ARG A 110 16.93 -0.96 -2.23
N GLY A 111 17.01 0.19 -1.56
CA GLY A 111 17.38 1.47 -2.17
C GLY A 111 16.24 2.19 -2.90
N GLN A 112 15.03 1.62 -2.95
CA GLN A 112 13.83 2.31 -3.43
C GLN A 112 13.06 2.89 -2.24
N TYR A 113 12.50 4.09 -2.42
CA TYR A 113 11.67 4.75 -1.43
C TYR A 113 10.19 4.63 -1.76
N TYR A 114 9.39 4.49 -0.70
CA TYR A 114 7.95 4.31 -0.76
C TYR A 114 7.30 5.20 0.29
N ARG A 115 6.38 6.07 -0.15
CA ARG A 115 5.52 6.83 0.75
C ARG A 115 4.20 6.08 0.90
N VAL A 116 3.77 5.90 2.14
CA VAL A 116 2.50 5.27 2.47
C VAL A 116 1.57 6.29 3.12
N ARG A 117 0.31 6.24 2.71
CA ARG A 117 -0.81 6.94 3.32
C ARG A 117 -1.97 5.97 3.52
N THR A 118 -2.68 6.16 4.62
CA THR A 118 -3.82 5.34 5.00
C THR A 118 -4.99 6.22 5.40
N ALA A 119 -6.18 5.82 4.99
CA ALA A 119 -7.41 6.52 5.33
C ALA A 119 -8.59 5.55 5.39
N GLU A 120 -9.66 5.95 6.08
CA GLU A 120 -10.96 5.30 5.97
C GLU A 120 -11.69 5.86 4.73
N LEU A 121 -12.31 4.99 3.93
CA LEU A 121 -13.12 5.35 2.77
C LEU A 121 -14.60 5.51 3.22
N GLU A 122 -15.23 6.64 2.86
CA GLU A 122 -16.62 6.99 3.23
C GLU A 122 -17.70 6.41 2.28
#